data_AF-X1QNJ9-F1
#
_entry.id   AF-X1QNJ9-F1
#
_cell.length_a   1.000
_cell.length_b   1.000
_cell.length_c   1.000
_cell.angle_alpha   90.00
_cell.angle_beta   90.00
_cell.angle_gamma   90.00
#
_symmetry.space_group_name_H-M   'P 1'
#
loop_
_entity.id
_entity.type
_entity.pdbx_description
1 polymer ?
#
loop_
_entity_poly.entity_id
_entity_poly.type
_entity_poly.pdbx_seq_one_letter_code
_entity_poly.pdbx_strand_id
1 'polypeptide(L)' 'MLSLSAKIRKELGKKVKNLRKKGILPGVLYGSKIKDSLPLEIDLKEFEKIYKEAGESSLITLAIAKGED' A
#
# COMPACT_ATOMS: atom_id res chain seq x y z
N MET A 1 -8.90 -15.99 1.26
CA MET A 1 -7.83 -15.28 0.53
C MET A 1 -7.79 -13.87 1.09
N LEU A 2 -6.65 -13.44 1.62
CA LEU A 2 -6.54 -12.12 2.25
C LEU A 2 -6.47 -11.02 1.18
N SER A 3 -7.14 -9.91 1.45
CA SER A 3 -7.19 -8.76 0.55
C SER A 3 -6.80 -7.50 1.29
N LEU A 4 -5.84 -6.75 0.75
CA LEU A 4 -5.37 -5.49 1.28
C LEU A 4 -5.76 -4.35 0.35
N SER A 5 -6.35 -3.30 0.90
CA SER A 5 -6.71 -2.10 0.15
C SER A 5 -5.53 -1.12 0.07
N ALA A 6 -5.33 -0.53 -1.10
CA ALA A 6 -4.31 0.48 -1.33
C ALA A 6 -4.81 1.59 -2.25
N LYS A 7 -4.26 2.79 -2.09
CA LYS A 7 -4.54 3.96 -2.95
C LYS A 7 -3.27 4.43 -3.64
N ILE A 8 -3.40 5.00 -4.83
CA ILE A 8 -2.25 5.62 -5.51
C ILE A 8 -1.83 6.88 -4.75
N ARG A 9 -0.56 6.95 -4.37
CA ARG A 9 0.03 8.07 -3.64
C ARG A 9 0.28 9.24 -4.60
N LYS A 10 -0.40 10.38 -4.38
CA LYS A 10 -0.11 11.65 -5.09
C LYS A 10 1.03 12.45 -4.40
N GLU A 11 1.17 12.35 -3.08
CA GLU A 11 2.22 13.07 -2.34
C GLU A 11 3.59 12.35 -2.40
N LEU A 12 4.55 12.94 -3.12
CA LEU A 12 5.91 12.44 -3.25
C LEU A 12 6.93 13.34 -2.50
N GLY A 13 8.12 12.80 -2.20
CA GLY A 13 9.24 13.55 -1.62
C GLY A 13 9.25 13.61 -0.08
N LYS A 14 9.71 14.73 0.50
CA LYS A 14 9.99 14.86 1.96
C LYS A 14 8.74 14.85 2.86
N LYS A 15 7.53 14.66 2.32
CA LYS A 15 6.25 14.66 3.06
C LYS A 15 5.88 13.31 3.70
N VAL A 16 6.68 12.25 3.48
CA VAL A 16 6.39 10.90 4.01
C VAL A 16 6.26 10.85 5.53
N LYS A 17 6.99 11.71 6.27
CA LYS A 17 6.87 11.78 7.74
C LYS A 17 5.44 12.12 8.19
N ASN A 18 4.74 12.98 7.46
CA ASN A 18 3.36 13.36 7.78
C ASN A 18 2.39 12.20 7.50
N LEU A 19 2.61 11.44 6.43
CA LEU A 19 1.80 10.25 6.12
C LEU A 19 1.90 9.20 7.22
N ARG A 20 3.12 8.87 7.67
CA ARG A 20 3.32 7.90 8.76
C ARG A 20 2.65 8.35 10.07
N LYS A 21 2.70 9.64 10.40
CA LYS A 21 1.99 10.20 11.57
C LYS A 21 0.46 10.06 11.47
N LYS A 22 -0.08 10.05 10.25
CA LYS A 22 -1.51 9.83 9.98
C LYS A 22 -1.89 8.34 9.95
N GLY A 23 -0.96 7.43 10.24
CA GLY A 23 -1.20 5.98 10.16
C GLY A 23 -1.22 5.45 8.73
N ILE A 24 -0.66 6.19 7.77
CA ILE A 24 -0.53 5.74 6.38
C ILE A 24 0.86 5.14 6.18
N LEU A 25 0.87 3.87 5.76
CA LEU A 25 2.06 3.14 5.36
C LEU A 25 2.35 3.40 3.87
N PRO A 26 3.48 4.04 3.53
CA PRO A 26 3.90 4.20 2.14
C PRO A 26 4.47 2.89 1.58
N GLY A 27 4.00 2.47 0.41
CA GLY A 27 4.50 1.31 -0.32
C GLY A 27 4.82 1.63 -1.78
N VAL A 28 5.45 0.68 -2.48
CA VAL A 28 5.64 0.74 -3.94
C VAL A 28 5.30 -0.62 -4.51
N LEU A 29 4.43 -0.65 -5.52
CA LEU A 29 4.11 -1.83 -6.29
C LEU A 29 4.92 -1.83 -7.59
N TYR A 30 5.62 -2.94 -7.85
CA TYR A 30 6.49 -3.13 -9.01
C TYR A 30 6.47 -4.60 -9.45
N GLY A 31 7.01 -4.89 -10.64
CA GLY A 31 7.14 -6.25 -11.16
C GLY A 31 7.11 -6.30 -12.69
N SER A 32 7.37 -7.48 -13.25
CA SER A 32 7.48 -7.67 -14.71
C SER A 32 6.22 -7.31 -15.50
N LYS A 33 5.04 -7.41 -14.86
CA LYS A 33 3.74 -7.06 -15.46
C LYS A 33 3.30 -5.62 -15.18
N ILE A 34 4.08 -4.86 -14.41
CA ILE A 34 3.76 -3.50 -14.00
C ILE A 34 4.67 -2.57 -14.79
N LYS A 35 4.08 -1.76 -15.68
CA LYS A 35 4.84 -0.88 -16.59
C LYS A 35 5.67 0.16 -15.84
N ASP A 36 5.06 0.80 -14.84
CA ASP A 36 5.69 1.84 -14.03
C ASP A 36 5.54 1.51 -12.55
N SER A 37 6.56 1.79 -11.75
CA SER A 37 6.48 1.60 -10.30
C SER A 37 5.40 2.49 -9.70
N LEU A 38 4.38 1.88 -9.09
CA LEU A 38 3.24 2.61 -8.55
C LEU A 38 3.46 2.91 -7.07
N PRO A 39 3.56 4.19 -6.67
CA PRO A 39 3.64 4.54 -5.27
C PRO A 39 2.24 4.39 -4.64
N LEU A 40 2.18 3.72 -3.49
CA LEU A 40 0.94 3.38 -2.80
C LEU A 40 0.88 3.99 -1.40
N GLU A 41 -0.34 4.31 -1.01
CA GLU A 41 -0.75 4.60 0.37
C GLU A 41 -1.59 3.43 0.86
N ILE A 42 -1.20 2.88 2.01
CA ILE A 42 -1.85 1.73 2.64
C ILE A 42 -2.22 2.15 4.06
N ASP A 43 -3.39 1.76 4.55
CA ASP A 43 -3.72 1.96 5.97
C ASP A 43 -2.86 1.01 6.82
N LEU A 44 -2.13 1.57 7.80
CA LEU A 44 -1.23 0.78 8.63
C LEU A 44 -1.96 -0.26 9.46
N LYS A 45 -3.16 0.05 9.98
CA LYS A 45 -3.92 -0.89 10.82
C LYS A 45 -4.49 -2.03 9.99
N GLU A 46 -4.95 -1.76 8.78
CA GLU A 46 -5.39 -2.80 7.83
C GLU A 46 -4.22 -3.72 7.47
N PHE A 47 -3.06 -3.14 7.16
CA PHE A 47 -1.84 -3.89 6.89
C PHE A 47 -1.43 -4.78 8.06
N GLU A 48 -1.38 -4.26 9.29
CA GLU A 48 -0.99 -5.03 10.48
C GLU A 48 -1.91 -6.23 10.73
N LYS A 49 -3.23 -6.06 10.53
CA LYS A 49 -4.20 -7.16 10.64
C LYS A 49 -3.91 -8.27 9.64
N ILE A 50 -3.73 -7.89 8.37
CA ILE A 50 -3.48 -8.84 7.29
C ILE A 50 -2.12 -9.50 7.46
N TYR A 51 -1.09 -8.75 7.84
CA TYR A 51 0.26 -9.28 8.10
C TYR A 51 0.25 -10.32 9.24
N LYS A 52 -0.51 -10.06 10.30
CA LYS A 52 -0.65 -11.01 11.42
C LYS A 52 -1.30 -12.34 11.01
N GLU A 53 -2.18 -12.32 10.01
CA GLU A 53 -2.86 -13.52 9.49
C GLU A 53 -2.07 -14.20 8.36
N ALA A 54 -1.50 -13.42 7.44
CA ALA A 54 -0.76 -13.90 6.28
C ALA A 54 0.63 -14.41 6.63
N GLY A 55 1.28 -13.82 7.64
CA GLY A 55 2.71 -14.00 7.88
C GLY A 55 3.57 -13.30 6.83
N GLU A 56 4.83 -13.71 6.72
CA GLU A 56 5.85 -12.98 5.95
C GLU A 56 5.84 -13.27 4.45
N SER A 57 5.45 -14.48 4.04
CA SER A 57 5.67 -14.98 2.67
C SER A 57 4.41 -15.44 1.94
N SER A 58 3.23 -15.20 2.51
CA SER A 58 1.97 -15.61 1.89
C SER A 58 1.53 -14.63 0.81
N LEU A 59 0.95 -15.17 -0.27
CA LEU A 59 0.34 -14.36 -1.31
C LEU A 59 -0.97 -13.74 -0.82
N ILE A 60 -1.15 -12.46 -1.09
CA ILE A 60 -2.38 -11.70 -0.83
C ILE A 60 -2.87 -11.01 -2.09
N THR A 61 -4.15 -10.69 -2.13
CA THR A 61 -4.74 -9.83 -3.17
C THR A 61 -4.56 -8.37 -2.77
N LEU A 62 -4.11 -7.54 -3.71
CA LEU A 62 -4.00 -6.09 -3.50
C LEU A 62 -5.10 -5.38 -4.31
N ALA A 63 -6.03 -4.74 -3.61
CA ALA A 63 -7.10 -3.96 -4.23
C ALA A 63 -6.66 -2.49 -4.33
N ILE A 64 -6.35 -2.03 -5.54
CA ILE A 64 -5.86 -0.68 -5.78
C ILE A 64 -7.01 0.21 -6.24
N ALA A 65 -7.41 1.16 -5.39
CA ALA A 65 -8.26 2.25 -5.80
C ALA A 65 -7.41 3.30 -6.53
N LYS A 66 -7.73 3.56 -7.80
CA LYS A 66 -7.32 4.81 -8.45
C LYS A 66 -7.98 5.92 -7.63
N GLY A 67 -7.20 6.80 -7.03
CA GLY A 67 -7.78 7.99 -6.40
C GLY A 67 -8.57 8.73 -7.47
N GLU A 68 -9.90 8.77 -7.31
CA GLU A 68 -10.76 9.65 -8.11
C GLU A 68 -10.20 11.07 -8.04
N ASP A 69 -10.29 11.77 -9.16
CA ASP A 69 -9.87 13.16 -9.28
C ASP A 69 -10.65 14.09 -8.35
#